data_AF-A0A3C1AZT3-F1
#
_entry.id   AF-A0A3C1AZT3-F1
#
_cell.length_a   1.000
_cell.length_b   1.000
_cell.length_c   1.000
_cell.angle_alpha   90.00
_cell.angle_beta   90.00
_cell.angle_gamma   90.00
#
_symmetry.space_group_name_H-M   'P 1'
#
loop_
_entity.id
_entity.type
_entity.pdbx_description
1 polymer ?
#
loop_
_entity_poly.entity_id
_entity_poly.type
_entity_poly.pdbx_seq_one_letter_code
_entity_poly.pdbx_strand_id
1 'polypeptide(L)'
;MRKFLKAAIIFSLTLLLIAPLVAIFMLSKAEMKQYEPAAVPPLLVKSYGEICPVQRMDINEMITVSGLFVSSKKFFMELPGINIDDIRMLIGPGDEIHDDQIIGYTDNMKKEIRATASGIVLEIVIGSISYIALASIDEVALNCYVDDETLKILKRKDVQLTTLAGADVRVLAISKISSENGMTSVNLAGARRNVWEKSQ
;
A
#
# COMPACT_ATOMS: atom_id res chain seq x y z
N MET A 1 76.65 83.04 -22.02
CA MET A 1 76.55 81.61 -22.39
C MET A 1 77.24 80.64 -21.41
N ARG A 2 78.52 80.84 -21.01
CA ARG A 2 79.26 79.86 -20.17
C ARG A 2 78.60 79.47 -18.82
N LYS A 3 77.87 80.37 -18.15
CA LYS A 3 77.19 80.09 -16.87
C LYS A 3 75.95 79.18 -17.05
N PHE A 4 75.18 79.41 -18.12
CA PHE A 4 74.05 78.54 -18.49
C PHE A 4 74.51 77.13 -18.86
N LEU A 5 75.64 77.01 -19.59
CA LEU A 5 76.20 75.71 -19.92
C LEU A 5 76.62 74.93 -18.67
N LYS A 6 77.25 75.59 -17.68
CA LYS A 6 77.61 74.96 -16.40
C LYS A 6 76.38 74.54 -15.59
N ALA A 7 75.34 75.37 -15.55
CA ALA A 7 74.08 75.02 -14.87
C ALA A 7 73.37 73.84 -15.54
N ALA A 8 73.36 73.79 -16.88
CA ALA A 8 72.79 72.68 -17.64
C ALA A 8 73.57 71.37 -17.42
N ILE A 9 74.90 71.43 -17.34
CA ILE A 9 75.73 70.25 -17.03
C ILE A 9 75.47 69.74 -15.61
N ILE A 10 75.40 70.64 -14.62
CA ILE A 10 75.08 70.26 -13.24
C ILE A 10 73.68 69.65 -13.16
N PHE A 11 72.69 70.25 -13.82
CA PHE A 11 71.32 69.74 -13.87
C PHE A 11 71.26 68.35 -14.53
N SER A 12 71.98 68.16 -15.65
CA SER A 12 72.08 66.87 -16.32
C SER A 12 72.73 65.80 -15.43
N LEU A 13 73.77 66.16 -14.67
CA LEU A 13 74.42 65.24 -13.73
C LEU A 13 73.49 64.88 -12.56
N THR A 14 72.73 65.84 -12.03
CA THR A 14 71.74 65.55 -10.98
C THR A 14 70.60 64.69 -11.50
N LEU A 15 70.14 64.91 -12.73
CA LEU A 15 69.09 64.10 -13.35
C LEU A 15 69.57 62.66 -13.57
N LEU A 16 70.81 62.48 -14.02
CA LEU A 16 71.44 61.16 -14.20
C LEU A 16 71.52 60.38 -12.89
N LEU A 17 71.74 61.07 -11.76
CA LEU A 17 71.81 60.46 -10.43
C LEU A 17 70.41 60.09 -9.88
N ILE A 18 69.40 60.93 -10.12
CA ILE A 18 68.05 60.77 -9.55
C ILE A 18 67.19 59.78 -10.37
N ALA A 19 67.39 59.72 -11.69
CA ALA A 19 66.63 58.85 -12.58
C ALA A 19 66.59 57.36 -12.15
N PRO A 20 67.71 56.69 -11.80
CA PRO A 20 67.67 55.29 -11.38
C PRO A 20 66.90 55.07 -10.07
N LEU A 21 66.97 56.03 -9.13
CA LEU A 21 66.21 55.99 -7.88
C LEU A 21 64.70 56.04 -8.12
N VAL A 22 64.26 56.93 -9.02
CA VAL A 22 62.84 57.04 -9.41
C VAL A 22 62.38 55.77 -10.12
N ALA A 23 63.20 55.20 -11.00
CA ALA A 23 62.89 53.96 -11.71
C ALA A 23 62.69 52.78 -10.74
N ILE A 24 63.60 52.60 -9.77
CA ILE A 24 63.50 51.56 -8.74
C ILE A 24 62.24 51.76 -7.89
N PHE A 25 61.94 53.00 -7.50
CA PHE A 25 60.75 53.30 -6.71
C PHE A 25 59.45 52.98 -7.46
N MET A 26 59.36 53.31 -8.75
CA MET A 26 58.20 52.97 -9.58
C MET A 26 58.04 51.45 -9.74
N LEU A 27 59.15 50.73 -9.94
CA LEU A 27 59.13 49.28 -10.05
C LEU A 27 58.65 48.64 -8.75
N SER A 28 59.18 49.09 -7.61
CA SER A 28 58.78 48.61 -6.28
C SER A 28 57.29 48.84 -6.01
N LYS A 29 56.73 50.00 -6.37
CA LYS A 29 55.28 50.22 -6.26
C LYS A 29 54.46 49.30 -7.15
N ALA A 30 54.92 49.02 -8.37
CA ALA A 30 54.24 48.11 -9.27
C ALA A 30 54.24 46.68 -8.73
N GLU A 31 55.36 46.22 -8.17
CA GLU A 31 55.48 44.91 -7.53
C GLU A 31 54.60 44.80 -6.29
N MET A 32 54.60 45.80 -5.40
CA MET A 32 53.75 45.79 -4.19
C MET A 32 52.27 45.60 -4.51
N LYS A 33 51.79 46.16 -5.63
CA LYS A 33 50.40 45.98 -6.08
C LYS A 33 50.09 44.55 -6.51
N GLN A 34 51.08 43.79 -6.99
CA GLN A 34 50.91 42.37 -7.32
C GLN A 34 50.82 41.49 -6.08
N TYR A 35 51.35 41.95 -4.94
CA TYR A 35 51.29 41.25 -3.66
C TYR A 35 50.07 41.65 -2.80
N GLU A 36 49.14 42.47 -3.32
CA GLU A 36 47.87 42.70 -2.63
C GLU A 36 47.09 41.38 -2.58
N PRO A 37 46.83 40.82 -1.39
CA PRO A 37 46.12 39.56 -1.29
C PRO A 37 44.72 39.74 -1.88
N ALA A 38 44.31 38.80 -2.73
CA ALA A 38 42.95 38.77 -3.24
C ALA A 38 41.97 38.85 -2.07
N ALA A 39 40.92 39.67 -2.20
CA ALA A 39 39.91 39.82 -1.17
C ALA A 39 39.39 38.44 -0.76
N VAL A 40 39.58 38.09 0.52
CA VAL A 40 39.09 36.81 1.06
C VAL A 40 37.59 36.80 0.82
N PRO A 41 37.05 35.82 0.05
CA PRO A 41 35.62 35.74 -0.15
C PRO A 41 34.96 35.62 1.22
N PRO A 42 33.90 36.38 1.51
CA PRO A 42 33.21 36.25 2.78
C PRO A 42 32.76 34.79 2.94
N LEU A 43 33.14 34.17 4.05
CA LEU A 43 32.64 32.85 4.44
C LEU A 43 31.14 32.98 4.72
N LEU A 44 30.32 32.80 3.71
CA LEU A 44 28.88 32.67 3.84
C LEU A 44 28.60 31.32 4.49
N VAL A 45 28.29 31.34 5.79
CA VAL A 45 27.76 30.17 6.51
C VAL A 45 26.40 29.84 5.88
N LYS A 46 26.40 28.98 4.86
CA LYS A 46 25.18 28.38 4.34
C LYS A 46 24.79 27.25 5.28
N SER A 47 24.06 27.59 6.34
CA SER A 47 23.29 26.57 7.07
C SER A 47 22.30 25.95 6.09
N TYR A 48 22.44 24.65 5.87
CA TYR A 48 21.60 23.86 4.99
C TYR A 48 20.17 23.80 5.56
N GLY A 49 19.34 24.78 5.20
CA GLY A 49 17.93 24.83 5.56
C GLY A 49 17.63 25.47 6.92
N GLU A 50 16.34 25.77 7.11
CA GLU A 50 15.82 26.27 8.39
C GLU A 50 15.80 25.14 9.43
N ILE A 51 16.07 25.49 10.69
CA ILE A 51 16.01 24.56 11.82
C ILE A 51 14.54 24.17 12.02
N CYS A 52 14.17 22.94 11.62
CA CYS A 52 12.84 22.41 11.87
C CYS A 52 12.82 21.68 13.23
N PRO A 53 11.88 22.01 14.15
CA PRO A 53 11.78 21.31 15.43
C PRO A 53 11.32 19.87 15.23
N VAL A 54 12.04 18.92 15.84
CA VAL A 54 11.64 17.51 15.86
C VAL A 54 10.44 17.35 16.77
N GLN A 55 9.29 17.00 16.20
CA GLN A 55 8.07 16.70 16.94
C GLN A 55 7.88 15.19 17.04
N ARG A 56 7.59 14.69 18.24
CA ARG A 56 7.14 13.31 18.44
C ARG A 56 5.63 13.29 18.24
N MET A 57 5.19 12.60 17.20
CA MET A 57 3.77 12.42 16.87
C MET A 57 3.46 10.94 16.75
N ASP A 58 2.21 10.57 17.06
CA ASP A 58 1.70 9.24 16.77
C ASP A 58 1.40 9.13 15.27
N ILE A 59 1.76 8.00 14.67
CA ILE A 59 1.55 7.72 13.25
C ILE A 59 0.36 6.77 13.12
N ASN A 60 -0.60 7.15 12.27
CA ASN A 60 -1.68 6.26 11.88
C ASN A 60 -1.20 5.40 10.69
N GLU A 61 -0.90 4.14 10.96
CA GLU A 61 -0.57 3.15 9.95
C GLU A 61 -1.85 2.63 9.28
N MET A 62 -1.91 2.70 7.95
CA MET A 62 -3.01 2.14 7.16
C MET A 62 -2.51 0.93 6.37
N ILE A 63 -3.14 -0.22 6.59
CA ILE A 63 -2.83 -1.47 5.88
C ILE A 63 -4.03 -1.87 5.05
N THR A 64 -3.77 -2.15 3.77
CA THR A 64 -4.79 -2.63 2.84
C THR A 64 -4.63 -4.14 2.68
N VAL A 65 -5.71 -4.87 2.93
CA VAL A 65 -5.78 -6.32 2.73
C VAL A 65 -6.78 -6.64 1.62
N SER A 66 -6.35 -7.49 0.69
CA SER A 66 -7.15 -7.97 -0.43
C SER A 66 -7.43 -9.46 -0.26
N GLY A 67 -8.58 -9.93 -0.76
CA GLY A 67 -9.01 -11.30 -0.59
C GLY A 67 -10.11 -11.70 -1.57
N LEU A 68 -10.63 -12.90 -1.38
CA LEU A 68 -11.72 -13.48 -2.18
C LEU A 68 -12.97 -13.60 -1.33
N PHE A 69 -14.13 -13.32 -1.92
CA PHE A 69 -15.40 -13.57 -1.26
C PHE A 69 -15.72 -15.06 -1.24
N VAL A 70 -16.02 -15.57 -0.06
CA VAL A 70 -16.38 -16.97 0.20
C VAL A 70 -17.61 -17.03 1.09
N SER A 71 -18.43 -18.06 0.90
CA SER A 71 -19.53 -18.34 1.81
C SER A 71 -18.99 -18.77 3.17
N SER A 72 -19.43 -18.08 4.22
CA SER A 72 -19.04 -18.34 5.61
C SER A 72 -19.67 -19.62 6.15
N LYS A 73 -20.84 -19.96 5.63
CA LYS A 73 -21.63 -21.10 6.09
C LYS A 73 -21.85 -22.08 4.95
N LYS A 74 -21.51 -23.34 5.23
CA LYS A 74 -21.83 -24.50 4.40
C LYS A 74 -22.75 -25.41 5.20
N PHE A 75 -23.73 -25.99 4.54
CA PHE A 75 -24.68 -26.89 5.17
C PHE A 75 -25.11 -27.97 4.18
N PHE A 76 -25.70 -29.03 4.71
CA PHE A 76 -26.12 -30.19 3.92
C PHE A 76 -27.64 -30.22 3.87
N MET A 77 -28.17 -30.38 2.66
CA MET A 77 -29.57 -30.70 2.43
C MET A 77 -29.67 -32.20 2.21
N GLU A 78 -30.33 -32.91 3.13
CA GLU A 78 -30.59 -34.34 2.96
C GLU A 78 -31.64 -34.55 1.86
N LEU A 79 -31.34 -35.48 0.96
CA LEU A 79 -32.30 -35.94 -0.03
C LEU A 79 -33.09 -37.10 0.56
N PRO A 80 -34.41 -37.20 0.29
CA PRO A 80 -35.19 -38.33 0.74
C PRO A 80 -34.56 -39.64 0.23
N GLY A 81 -34.62 -40.71 1.03
CA GLY A 81 -33.98 -42.01 0.75
C GLY A 81 -34.53 -42.67 -0.52
N ILE A 82 -33.98 -42.28 -1.67
CA ILE A 82 -34.38 -42.70 -2.99
C ILE A 82 -33.30 -43.65 -3.54
N ASN A 83 -33.73 -44.71 -4.23
CA ASN A 83 -32.81 -45.60 -4.95
C ASN A 83 -32.03 -44.81 -6.02
N ILE A 84 -30.72 -45.04 -6.05
CA ILE A 84 -29.76 -44.34 -6.92
C ILE A 84 -30.16 -44.40 -8.41
N ASP A 85 -30.80 -45.50 -8.82
CA ASP A 85 -31.09 -45.79 -10.23
C ASP A 85 -32.27 -44.97 -10.80
N ASP A 86 -33.07 -44.30 -9.97
CA ASP A 86 -34.31 -43.62 -10.38
C ASP A 86 -34.29 -42.09 -10.22
N ILE A 87 -33.13 -41.49 -9.89
CA ILE A 87 -33.00 -40.05 -9.66
C ILE A 87 -32.49 -39.34 -10.92
N ARG A 88 -33.20 -38.28 -11.32
CA ARG A 88 -32.73 -37.34 -12.35
C ARG A 88 -32.64 -35.94 -11.76
N MET A 89 -31.43 -35.46 -11.56
CA MET A 89 -31.16 -34.10 -11.07
C MET A 89 -31.22 -33.10 -12.22
N LEU A 90 -31.78 -31.92 -11.96
CA LEU A 90 -31.80 -30.78 -12.88
C LEU A 90 -30.70 -29.76 -12.58
N ILE A 91 -30.04 -29.91 -11.44
CA ILE A 91 -29.03 -28.99 -10.92
C ILE A 91 -27.66 -29.66 -10.92
N GLY A 92 -26.60 -28.85 -11.04
CA GLY A 92 -25.21 -29.27 -10.93
C GLY A 92 -24.40 -28.41 -9.96
N PRO A 93 -23.15 -28.81 -9.65
CA PRO A 93 -22.23 -27.97 -8.89
C PRO A 93 -22.03 -26.61 -9.55
N GLY A 94 -22.16 -25.55 -8.76
CA GLY A 94 -22.10 -24.15 -9.20
C GLY A 94 -23.46 -23.48 -9.42
N ASP A 95 -24.55 -24.25 -9.51
CA ASP A 95 -25.89 -23.68 -9.68
C ASP A 95 -26.40 -23.06 -8.38
N GLU A 96 -27.10 -21.93 -8.53
CA GLU A 96 -27.87 -21.30 -7.45
C GLU A 96 -29.27 -21.92 -7.40
N ILE A 97 -29.67 -22.35 -6.20
CA ILE A 97 -30.99 -22.90 -5.92
C ILE A 97 -31.71 -22.07 -4.86
N HIS A 98 -33.03 -21.99 -5.00
CA HIS A 98 -33.92 -21.29 -4.08
C HIS A 98 -34.78 -22.28 -3.31
N ASP A 99 -35.26 -21.86 -2.14
CA ASP A 99 -36.25 -22.62 -1.37
C ASP A 99 -37.48 -22.96 -2.22
N ASP A 100 -37.99 -24.19 -2.07
CA ASP A 100 -39.09 -24.80 -2.83
C ASP A 100 -38.86 -24.94 -4.35
N GLN A 101 -37.66 -24.66 -4.86
CA GLN A 101 -37.32 -24.90 -6.26
C GLN A 101 -37.27 -26.40 -6.58
N ILE A 102 -37.80 -26.80 -7.74
CA ILE A 102 -37.66 -28.16 -8.24
C ILE A 102 -36.21 -28.40 -8.66
N ILE A 103 -35.55 -29.33 -7.99
CA ILE A 103 -34.12 -29.66 -8.18
C ILE A 103 -33.92 -31.01 -8.89
N GLY A 104 -34.97 -31.80 -9.02
CA GLY A 104 -34.91 -33.10 -9.68
C GLY A 104 -36.23 -33.85 -9.65
N TYR A 105 -36.21 -35.05 -10.20
CA TYR A 105 -37.35 -35.96 -10.19
C TYR A 105 -36.95 -37.38 -9.82
N THR A 106 -37.90 -38.12 -9.26
CA THR A 106 -37.79 -39.57 -8.97
C THR A 106 -38.86 -40.37 -9.73
N ASP A 107 -38.63 -41.68 -9.89
CA ASP A 107 -39.59 -42.64 -10.51
C ASP A 107 -40.06 -42.16 -11.89
N ASN A 108 -39.10 -42.01 -12.82
CA ASN A 108 -39.36 -41.60 -14.20
C ASN A 108 -40.24 -40.32 -14.32
N MET A 109 -39.86 -39.25 -13.62
CA MET A 109 -40.53 -37.93 -13.64
C MET A 109 -41.90 -37.85 -12.93
N LYS A 110 -42.29 -38.84 -12.13
CA LYS A 110 -43.60 -38.79 -11.44
C LYS A 110 -43.61 -38.00 -10.14
N LYS A 111 -42.47 -37.88 -9.46
CA LYS A 111 -42.39 -37.16 -8.18
C LYS A 111 -41.27 -36.14 -8.21
N GLU A 112 -41.61 -34.92 -7.82
CA GLU A 112 -40.71 -33.78 -7.74
C GLU A 112 -39.86 -33.83 -6.47
N ILE A 113 -38.57 -33.54 -6.62
CA ILE A 113 -37.68 -33.24 -5.51
C ILE A 113 -37.58 -31.72 -5.45
N ARG A 114 -37.95 -31.16 -4.29
CA ARG A 114 -37.92 -29.71 -4.03
C ARG A 114 -36.81 -29.38 -3.04
N ALA A 115 -36.13 -28.27 -3.27
CA ALA A 115 -35.15 -27.74 -2.34
C ALA A 115 -35.84 -27.26 -1.06
N THR A 116 -35.19 -27.48 0.08
CA THR A 116 -35.66 -27.01 1.41
C THR A 116 -34.86 -25.82 1.92
N ALA A 117 -33.92 -25.32 1.12
CA ALA A 117 -33.04 -24.22 1.45
C ALA A 117 -32.44 -23.58 0.18
N SER A 118 -32.14 -22.29 0.28
CA SER A 118 -31.46 -21.53 -0.78
C SER A 118 -29.93 -21.57 -0.61
N GLY A 119 -29.21 -21.62 -1.73
CA GLY A 119 -27.74 -21.54 -1.73
C GLY A 119 -27.11 -21.96 -3.06
N ILE A 120 -25.78 -21.97 -3.10
CA ILE A 120 -25.00 -22.45 -4.25
C ILE A 120 -24.64 -23.91 -4.02
N VAL A 121 -24.88 -24.76 -5.02
CA VAL A 121 -24.55 -26.19 -5.00
C VAL A 121 -23.03 -26.35 -5.05
N LEU A 122 -22.45 -26.97 -4.02
CA LEU A 122 -21.03 -27.33 -3.99
C LEU A 122 -20.80 -28.74 -4.55
N GLU A 123 -21.61 -29.68 -4.07
CA GLU A 123 -21.47 -31.10 -4.41
C GLU A 123 -22.82 -31.79 -4.25
N ILE A 124 -23.07 -32.77 -5.11
CA ILE A 124 -24.24 -33.64 -5.05
C ILE A 124 -23.73 -35.06 -4.85
N VAL A 125 -24.05 -35.65 -3.71
CA VAL A 125 -23.66 -37.02 -3.37
C VAL A 125 -24.90 -37.89 -3.35
N ILE A 126 -24.91 -38.90 -4.22
CA ILE A 126 -26.00 -39.86 -4.35
C ILE A 126 -25.49 -41.22 -3.89
N GLY A 127 -26.11 -41.77 -2.86
CA GLY A 127 -25.68 -43.00 -2.19
C GLY A 127 -26.62 -43.43 -1.09
N SER A 128 -26.15 -44.26 -0.15
CA SER A 128 -26.94 -44.71 1.01
C SER A 128 -27.46 -43.55 1.87
N ILE A 129 -26.70 -42.47 1.95
CA ILE A 129 -27.12 -41.18 2.49
C ILE A 129 -26.92 -40.18 1.36
N SER A 130 -28.02 -39.80 0.72
CA SER A 130 -27.98 -38.84 -0.39
C SER A 130 -28.13 -37.43 0.17
N TYR A 131 -27.24 -36.53 -0.24
CA TYR A 131 -27.26 -35.15 0.22
C TYR A 131 -26.70 -34.20 -0.83
N ILE A 132 -27.07 -32.94 -0.69
CA ILE A 132 -26.52 -31.82 -1.46
C ILE A 132 -25.79 -30.91 -0.49
N ALA A 133 -24.49 -30.71 -0.73
CA ALA A 133 -23.72 -29.71 -0.01
C ALA A 133 -23.98 -28.33 -0.63
N LEU A 134 -24.42 -27.39 0.20
CA LEU A 134 -24.74 -26.03 -0.19
C LEU A 134 -23.85 -25.01 0.51
N ALA A 135 -23.54 -23.94 -0.21
CA ALA A 135 -22.94 -22.73 0.30
C ALA A 135 -24.01 -21.63 0.44
N SER A 136 -24.12 -21.02 1.63
CA SER A 136 -25.06 -19.92 1.85
C SER A 136 -24.60 -18.66 1.12
N ILE A 137 -25.53 -17.99 0.45
CA ILE A 137 -25.32 -16.70 -0.23
C ILE A 137 -25.52 -15.53 0.75
N ASP A 138 -26.37 -15.69 1.76
CA ASP A 138 -26.69 -14.63 2.72
C ASP A 138 -25.53 -14.28 3.66
N GLU A 139 -24.60 -15.21 3.86
CA GLU A 139 -23.49 -15.08 4.79
C GLU A 139 -22.14 -15.13 4.07
N VAL A 140 -21.82 -14.05 3.34
CA VAL A 140 -20.54 -13.91 2.64
C VAL A 140 -19.47 -13.31 3.56
N ALA A 141 -18.27 -13.87 3.52
CA ALA A 141 -17.07 -13.31 4.14
C ALA A 141 -15.98 -13.09 3.08
N LEU A 142 -15.12 -12.11 3.32
CA LEU A 142 -13.88 -11.91 2.61
C LEU A 142 -12.79 -12.76 3.27
N ASN A 143 -12.31 -13.78 2.58
CA ASN A 143 -11.15 -14.55 2.98
C ASN A 143 -9.89 -13.88 2.43
N CYS A 144 -9.02 -13.42 3.32
CA CYS A 144 -7.72 -12.84 2.98
C CYS A 144 -6.58 -13.67 3.56
N TYR A 145 -5.45 -13.68 2.84
CA TYR A 145 -4.20 -14.23 3.32
C TYR A 145 -3.33 -13.10 3.80
N VAL A 146 -2.91 -13.14 5.06
CA VAL A 146 -2.14 -12.09 5.70
C VAL A 146 -0.83 -12.64 6.25
N ASP A 147 0.19 -11.80 6.28
CA ASP A 147 1.46 -12.08 6.94
C ASP A 147 1.35 -11.95 8.46
N ASP A 148 2.40 -12.36 9.17
CA ASP A 148 2.43 -12.34 10.62
C ASP A 148 2.39 -10.93 11.21
N GLU A 149 2.90 -9.92 10.49
CA GLU A 149 2.87 -8.51 10.93
C GLU A 149 1.44 -7.95 10.88
N THR A 150 0.76 -8.11 9.75
CA THR A 150 -0.65 -7.71 9.60
C THR A 150 -1.54 -8.51 10.55
N LEU A 151 -1.26 -9.80 10.77
CA LEU A 151 -2.00 -10.62 11.72
C LEU A 151 -1.91 -10.10 13.16
N LYS A 152 -0.74 -9.62 13.59
CA LYS A 152 -0.57 -9.01 14.92
C LYS A 152 -1.41 -7.75 15.06
N ILE A 153 -1.51 -6.97 14.00
CA ILE A 153 -2.34 -5.76 13.97
C ILE A 153 -3.81 -6.15 14.04
N LEU A 154 -4.29 -7.08 13.21
CA LEU A 154 -5.68 -7.56 13.21
C LEU A 154 -6.13 -8.18 14.53
N LYS A 155 -5.21 -8.65 15.38
CA LYS A 155 -5.50 -9.16 16.73
C LYS A 155 -5.63 -8.07 17.80
N ARG A 156 -5.27 -6.82 17.52
CA ARG A 156 -5.42 -5.72 18.48
C ARG A 156 -6.91 -5.36 18.63
N LYS A 157 -7.32 -4.98 19.84
CA LYS A 157 -8.74 -4.74 20.17
C LYS A 157 -9.30 -3.43 19.59
N ASP A 158 -8.41 -2.53 19.19
CA ASP A 158 -8.66 -1.15 18.77
C ASP A 158 -8.59 -0.96 17.25
N VAL A 159 -8.43 -2.03 16.47
CA VAL A 159 -8.42 -1.93 15.01
C VAL A 159 -9.81 -1.66 14.47
N GLN A 160 -9.95 -0.52 13.80
CA GLN A 160 -11.11 -0.21 12.97
C GLN A 160 -10.81 -0.67 11.55
N LEU A 161 -11.58 -1.63 11.07
CA LEU A 161 -11.50 -2.09 9.69
C LEU A 161 -12.64 -1.46 8.91
N THR A 162 -12.30 -0.75 7.84
CA THR A 162 -13.28 -0.11 6.95
C THR A 162 -13.02 -0.54 5.52
N THR A 163 -14.09 -0.72 4.75
CA THR A 163 -13.96 -0.84 3.30
C THR A 163 -13.57 0.49 2.68
N LEU A 164 -13.16 0.48 1.40
CA LEU A 164 -12.89 1.71 0.65
C LEU A 164 -14.12 2.64 0.56
N ALA A 165 -15.33 2.07 0.66
CA ALA A 165 -16.58 2.82 0.71
C ALA A 165 -16.96 3.30 2.13
N GLY A 166 -16.10 3.07 3.13
CA GLY A 166 -16.33 3.47 4.52
C GLY A 166 -17.29 2.58 5.31
N ALA A 167 -17.56 1.35 4.84
CA ALA A 167 -18.39 0.40 5.57
C ALA A 167 -17.58 -0.35 6.63
N ASP A 168 -18.13 -0.51 7.84
CA ASP A 168 -17.47 -1.23 8.93
C ASP A 168 -17.30 -2.71 8.62
N VAL A 169 -16.11 -3.24 8.91
CA VAL A 169 -15.74 -4.65 8.74
C VAL A 169 -15.31 -5.22 10.09
N ARG A 170 -15.61 -6.49 10.31
CA ARG A 170 -15.23 -7.24 11.52
C ARG A 170 -14.49 -8.51 11.15
N VAL A 171 -13.56 -8.91 12.01
CA VAL A 171 -12.91 -10.22 11.91
C VAL A 171 -13.88 -11.28 12.42
N LEU A 172 -14.23 -12.26 11.58
CA LEU A 172 -15.07 -13.39 11.96
C LEU A 172 -14.24 -14.54 12.51
N ALA A 173 -13.20 -14.93 11.77
CA ALA A 173 -12.39 -16.08 12.12
C ALA A 173 -10.94 -15.89 11.63
N ILE A 174 -10.00 -16.41 12.42
CA ILE A 174 -8.59 -16.48 12.08
C ILE A 174 -8.21 -17.95 12.06
N SER A 175 -7.64 -18.42 10.95
CA SER A 175 -7.12 -19.78 10.85
C SER A 175 -6.03 -20.02 11.89
N LYS A 176 -6.03 -21.19 12.52
CA LYS A 176 -4.95 -21.63 13.42
C LYS A 176 -3.74 -22.16 12.67
N ILE A 177 -3.90 -22.45 11.38
CA ILE A 177 -2.88 -23.06 10.52
C ILE A 177 -2.47 -22.03 9.48
N SER A 178 -1.16 -21.81 9.37
CA SER A 178 -0.55 -21.02 8.31
C SER A 178 -0.39 -21.89 7.06
N SER A 179 -0.59 -21.28 5.89
CA SER A 179 -0.30 -21.90 4.60
C SER A 179 1.20 -22.19 4.46
N GLU A 180 1.60 -23.06 3.54
CA GLU A 180 3.01 -23.40 3.26
C GLU A 180 3.88 -22.15 2.97
N ASN A 181 3.26 -21.09 2.48
CA ASN A 181 3.90 -19.80 2.19
C ASN A 181 4.05 -18.89 3.43
N GLY A 182 3.74 -19.37 4.63
CA GLY A 182 3.80 -18.60 5.88
C GLY A 182 2.63 -17.61 6.09
N MET A 183 1.67 -17.55 5.16
CA MET A 183 0.50 -16.66 5.28
C MET A 183 -0.65 -17.31 6.04
N THR A 184 -1.33 -16.55 6.89
CA THR A 184 -2.49 -16.99 7.66
C THR A 184 -3.77 -16.56 6.97
N SER A 185 -4.74 -17.46 6.84
CA SER A 185 -6.08 -17.11 6.34
C SER A 185 -6.92 -16.44 7.43
N VAL A 186 -7.54 -15.32 7.09
CA VAL A 186 -8.43 -14.54 7.95
C VAL A 186 -9.73 -14.28 7.20
N ASN A 187 -10.86 -14.57 7.84
CA ASN A 187 -12.18 -14.27 7.32
C ASN A 187 -12.69 -12.98 7.95
N LEU A 188 -12.98 -12.00 7.10
CA LEU A 188 -13.55 -10.71 7.44
C LEU A 188 -14.99 -10.65 6.93
N ALA A 189 -15.91 -10.03 7.66
CA ALA A 189 -17.25 -9.76 7.14
C ALA A 189 -17.68 -8.34 7.44
N GLY A 190 -18.51 -7.78 6.57
CA GLY A 190 -19.16 -6.51 6.84
C GLY A 190 -19.98 -6.60 8.12
N ALA A 191 -19.91 -5.58 8.97
CA ALA A 191 -20.87 -5.43 10.06
C ALA A 191 -22.25 -5.27 9.42
N ARG A 192 -23.12 -6.29 9.50
CA ARG A 192 -24.47 -6.29 8.94
C ARG A 192 -25.14 -4.92 9.18
N ARG A 193 -25.33 -4.14 8.11
CA ARG A 193 -26.65 -3.56 7.86
C ARG A 193 -27.38 -4.60 7.03
N ASN A 194 -28.61 -4.91 7.41
CA ASN A 194 -29.53 -5.69 6.59
C ASN A 194 -29.78 -4.89 5.30
N VAL A 195 -28.93 -5.05 4.28
CA VAL A 195 -29.10 -4.44 2.95
C VAL A 195 -29.97 -5.37 2.12
N TRP A 196 -31.21 -5.55 2.56
CA TRP A 196 -32.31 -6.08 1.75
C TRP A 196 -33.61 -5.29 1.96
N GLU A 197 -33.58 -4.18 2.71
CA GLU A 197 -34.63 -3.16 2.61
C GLU A 197 -34.21 -2.10 1.58
N LYS A 198 -34.97 -2.04 0.49
CA LYS A 198 -34.90 -1.09 -0.64
C LYS A 198 -34.10 -1.54 -1.86
N SER A 199 -34.65 -2.52 -2.55
CA SER A 199 -34.89 -2.37 -3.99
C SER A 199 -36.29 -2.91 -4.27
N GLN A 200 -37.29 -2.02 -4.15
CA GLN A 200 -38.58 -2.20 -4.82
C GLN A 200 -38.40 -1.99 -6.33
#